data_AF-A0A7W1WI17-F1
#
_entry.id   AF-A0A7W1WI17-F1
#
_cell.length_a   1.000
_cell.length_b   1.000
_cell.length_c   1.000
_cell.angle_alpha   90.00
_cell.angle_beta   90.00
_cell.angle_gamma   90.00
#
_symmetry.space_group_name_H-M   'P 1'
#
loop_
_entity.id
_entity.type
_entity.pdbx_description
1 polymer ?
#
loop_
_entity_poly.entity_id
_entity_poly.type
_entity_poly.pdbx_seq_one_letter_code
_entity_poly.pdbx_strand_id
1 'polypeptide(L)'
;MPRAAPPHPDRRARLRVQQIRSPLTRVAYVVPPGTACLLLLDAGQARLRRADEESAPPGGQVVDGPRVPWRAEGAGITLTFESGARGRLLLIPSVALIGSLSLGPLGEQIRRTLGQDMSFAPDPDARIIPLIAGLEAERMGAEAGVEVAEWHYLF
;
A
#
# COMPACT_ATOMS: atom_id res chain seq x y z
N MET A 1 -43.14 -3.82 -10.63
CA MET A 1 -42.02 -3.05 -10.05
C MET A 1 -40.81 -3.97 -9.93
N PRO A 2 -39.71 -3.74 -10.69
CA PRO A 2 -38.53 -4.57 -10.57
C PRO A 2 -37.70 -4.14 -9.35
N ARG A 3 -37.46 -5.11 -8.47
CA ARG A 3 -36.65 -5.01 -7.24
C ARG A 3 -35.18 -4.84 -7.65
N ALA A 4 -34.57 -3.72 -7.28
CA ALA A 4 -33.14 -3.48 -7.49
C ALA A 4 -32.32 -4.59 -6.82
N ALA A 5 -31.42 -5.21 -7.59
CA ALA A 5 -30.45 -6.15 -7.05
C ALA A 5 -29.55 -5.43 -6.03
N PRO A 6 -29.18 -6.06 -4.91
CA PRO A 6 -28.22 -5.48 -3.97
C PRO A 6 -26.89 -5.24 -4.70
N PRO A 7 -26.19 -4.12 -4.45
CA PRO A 7 -24.87 -3.89 -5.02
C PRO A 7 -23.95 -5.04 -4.58
N HIS A 8 -23.39 -5.77 -5.55
CA HIS A 8 -22.38 -6.77 -5.28
C HIS A 8 -21.17 -6.10 -4.60
N PRO A 9 -20.64 -6.66 -3.50
CA PRO A 9 -19.37 -6.19 -2.97
C PRO A 9 -18.30 -6.35 -4.05
N ASP A 10 -17.54 -5.27 -4.23
CA ASP A 10 -16.68 -4.99 -5.38
C ASP A 10 -15.74 -6.14 -5.76
N ARG A 11 -15.86 -6.59 -7.01
CA ARG A 11 -15.02 -7.61 -7.68
C ARG A 11 -13.60 -7.09 -7.99
N ARG A 12 -13.09 -6.09 -7.25
CA ARG A 12 -11.94 -5.25 -7.60
C ARG A 12 -11.05 -4.87 -6.42
N ALA A 13 -10.83 -5.78 -5.48
CA ALA A 13 -9.75 -5.65 -4.51
C ALA A 13 -8.37 -5.87 -5.19
N ARG A 14 -8.00 -4.99 -6.13
CA ARG A 14 -6.74 -5.07 -6.87
C ARG A 14 -5.67 -4.23 -6.20
N LEU A 15 -4.48 -4.81 -6.06
CA LEU A 15 -3.25 -4.10 -5.68
C LEU A 15 -3.04 -2.89 -6.59
N ARG A 16 -2.66 -1.72 -6.04
CA ARG A 16 -2.38 -0.53 -6.85
C ARG A 16 -1.00 0.00 -6.53
N VAL A 17 -0.21 0.30 -7.56
CA VAL A 17 1.06 0.99 -7.42
C VAL A 17 0.94 2.42 -7.95
N GLN A 18 1.51 3.38 -7.23
CA GLN A 18 1.58 4.78 -7.61
C GLN A 18 3.02 5.26 -7.54
N GLN A 19 3.51 5.83 -8.63
CA GLN A 19 4.87 6.37 -8.68
C GLN A 19 4.88 7.84 -8.25
N ILE A 20 5.83 8.19 -7.38
CA ILE A 20 6.04 9.56 -6.89
C ILE A 20 7.28 10.12 -7.58
N ARG A 21 7.05 10.93 -8.61
CA ARG A 21 8.10 11.45 -9.52
C ARG A 21 8.63 12.82 -9.11
N SER A 22 9.15 12.96 -7.89
CA SER A 22 9.82 14.20 -7.44
C SER A 22 8.97 15.46 -7.68
N PRO A 23 7.85 15.60 -6.96
CA PRO A 23 6.95 16.71 -7.22
C PRO A 23 7.63 18.04 -6.87
N LEU A 24 7.36 19.06 -7.69
CA LEU A 24 7.89 20.43 -7.48
C LEU A 24 7.22 21.12 -6.29
N THR A 25 6.03 20.66 -5.92
CA THR A 25 5.24 21.16 -4.79
C THR A 25 4.85 20.00 -3.88
N ARG A 26 4.38 20.32 -2.67
CA ARG A 26 3.81 19.31 -1.77
C ARG A 26 2.61 18.62 -2.43
N VAL A 27 2.53 17.30 -2.32
CA VAL A 27 1.40 16.49 -2.85
C VAL A 27 0.86 15.60 -1.74
N ALA A 28 -0.46 15.46 -1.67
CA ALA A 28 -1.14 14.56 -0.75
C ALA A 28 -1.82 13.41 -1.50
N TYR A 29 -1.75 12.23 -0.92
CA TYR A 29 -2.43 11.02 -1.36
C TYR A 29 -3.29 10.49 -0.22
N VAL A 30 -4.51 10.08 -0.53
CA VAL A 30 -5.45 9.51 0.43
C VAL A 30 -5.53 8.01 0.18
N VAL A 31 -5.22 7.23 1.21
CA VAL A 31 -5.42 5.79 1.28
C VAL A 31 -6.79 5.55 1.94
N PRO A 32 -7.72 4.89 1.25
CA PRO A 32 -9.05 4.63 1.79
C PRO A 32 -8.97 3.64 2.97
N PRO A 33 -9.98 3.63 3.85
CA PRO A 33 -10.09 2.62 4.90
C PRO A 33 -10.13 1.20 4.32
N GLY A 34 -9.69 0.22 5.10
CA GLY A 34 -9.60 -1.19 4.66
C GLY A 34 -8.54 -1.45 3.58
N THR A 35 -7.54 -0.57 3.51
CA THR A 35 -6.37 -0.69 2.63
C THR A 35 -5.11 -0.48 3.45
N ALA A 36 -4.23 -1.48 3.43
CA ALA A 36 -2.86 -1.33 3.91
C ALA A 36 -2.00 -0.60 2.87
N CYS A 37 -0.95 0.09 3.30
CA CYS A 37 -0.03 0.73 2.36
C CYS A 37 1.42 0.47 2.70
N LEU A 38 2.20 0.21 1.65
CA LEU A 38 3.65 0.12 1.70
C LEU A 38 4.21 1.27 0.87
N LEU A 39 4.99 2.15 1.49
CA LEU A 39 5.70 3.21 0.80
C LEU A 39 7.18 2.84 0.72
N LEU A 40 7.75 2.92 -0.47
CA LEU A 40 9.18 2.90 -0.72
C LEU A 40 9.60 4.33 -0.99
N LEU A 41 10.17 5.00 0.00
CA LEU A 41 10.65 6.37 -0.11
C LEU A 41 12.16 6.31 -0.44
N ASP A 42 12.51 6.58 -1.69
CA ASP A 42 13.89 6.57 -2.17
C ASP A 42 14.65 7.81 -1.69
N ALA A 43 13.97 8.97 -1.67
CA ALA A 43 14.56 10.24 -1.25
C ALA A 43 13.48 11.24 -0.81
N GLY A 44 13.89 12.25 -0.03
CA GLY A 44 13.03 13.33 0.46
C GLY A 44 12.25 12.93 1.72
N GLN A 45 11.16 13.64 1.99
CA GLN A 45 10.38 13.47 3.21
C GLN A 45 8.90 13.19 2.89
N ALA A 46 8.31 12.29 3.67
CA ALA A 46 6.88 12.01 3.69
C ALA A 46 6.30 12.18 5.09
N ARG A 47 5.05 12.63 5.19
CA ARG A 47 4.28 12.67 6.43
C ARG A 47 3.11 11.70 6.29
N LEU A 48 2.97 10.80 7.26
CA LEU A 48 1.90 9.82 7.34
C LEU A 48 0.98 10.22 8.49
N ARG A 49 -0.32 10.39 8.22
CA ARG A 49 -1.31 10.73 9.24
C ARG A 49 -2.52 9.82 9.08
N ARG A 50 -2.94 9.15 10.15
CA ARG A 50 -4.17 8.38 10.10
C ARG A 50 -5.39 9.29 10.26
N ALA A 51 -6.54 8.86 9.75
CA ALA A 51 -7.78 9.63 9.84
C ALA A 51 -8.31 9.74 11.28
N ASP A 52 -8.08 8.73 12.12
CA ASP A 52 -8.42 8.74 13.55
C ASP A 52 -7.52 9.69 14.36
N GLU A 53 -6.33 10.00 13.85
CA GLU A 53 -5.39 10.98 14.41
C GLU A 53 -5.66 12.42 13.93
N GLU A 54 -6.70 12.67 13.12
CA GLU A 54 -6.98 14.00 12.55
C GLU A 54 -7.31 15.05 13.63
N SER A 55 -7.80 14.61 14.79
CA SER A 55 -8.07 15.49 15.95
C SER A 55 -6.85 15.73 16.85
N ALA A 56 -5.73 15.05 16.60
CA ALA A 56 -4.47 15.29 17.32
C ALA A 56 -3.79 16.57 16.79
N PRO A 57 -2.91 17.23 17.59
CA PRO A 57 -2.10 18.34 17.08
C PRO A 57 -1.37 17.97 15.79
N PRO A 58 -1.04 18.95 14.91
CA PRO A 58 -0.45 18.69 13.59
C PRO A 58 0.88 17.94 13.74
N GLY A 59 0.83 16.62 13.66
CA GLY A 59 1.92 15.75 14.06
C GLY A 59 1.70 14.34 13.53
N GLY A 60 1.51 14.21 12.21
CA GLY A 60 1.66 12.92 11.56
C GLY A 60 3.11 12.44 11.65
N GLN A 61 3.33 11.12 11.55
CA GLN A 61 4.68 10.57 11.54
C GLN A 61 5.46 11.08 10.33
N VAL A 62 6.55 11.79 10.59
CA VAL A 62 7.52 12.21 9.57
C VAL A 62 8.47 11.07 9.28
N VAL A 63 8.71 10.79 7.99
CA VAL A 63 9.62 9.77 7.50
C VAL A 63 10.55 10.39 6.47
N ASP A 64 11.85 10.35 6.76
CA ASP A 64 12.91 10.80 5.85
C ASP A 64 13.50 9.62 5.10
N GLY A 65 13.61 9.73 3.78
CA GLY A 65 14.21 8.71 2.92
C GLY A 65 15.72 8.58 3.13
N PRO A 66 16.31 7.40 2.84
CA PRO A 66 15.65 6.24 2.23
C PRO A 66 14.98 5.36 3.30
N ARG A 67 13.69 5.03 3.13
CA ARG A 67 12.86 4.28 4.12
C ARG A 67 11.74 3.49 3.47
N VAL A 68 11.33 2.41 4.14
CA VAL A 68 10.20 1.56 3.74
C VAL A 68 9.18 1.46 4.88
N PRO A 69 8.30 2.46 5.05
CA PRO A 69 7.20 2.35 6.00
C PRO A 69 6.06 1.47 5.48
N TRP A 70 5.62 0.56 6.34
CA TRP A 70 4.41 -0.23 6.23
C TRP A 70 3.34 0.32 7.18
N ARG A 71 2.14 0.51 6.67
CA ARG A 71 0.96 0.80 7.47
C ARG A 71 -0.06 -0.31 7.32
N ALA A 72 -0.45 -0.84 8.46
CA ALA A 72 -1.57 -1.75 8.52
C ALA A 72 -2.85 -1.04 8.07
N GLU A 73 -3.86 -1.83 7.72
CA GLU A 73 -5.18 -1.28 7.45
C GLU A 73 -5.76 -0.57 8.69
N GLY A 74 -6.64 0.39 8.46
CA GLY A 74 -7.28 1.15 9.54
C GLY A 74 -8.31 2.14 9.02
N ALA A 75 -8.48 3.25 9.74
CA ALA A 75 -9.46 4.30 9.45
C ALA A 75 -9.22 5.10 8.14
N GLY A 76 -8.14 4.78 7.41
CA GLY A 76 -7.66 5.55 6.26
C GLY A 76 -6.43 6.38 6.63
N ILE A 77 -5.59 6.66 5.64
CA ILE A 77 -4.28 7.30 5.84
C ILE A 77 -4.12 8.43 4.83
N THR A 78 -3.69 9.59 5.28
CA THR A 78 -3.19 10.66 4.42
C THR A 78 -1.67 10.62 4.37
N LEU A 79 -1.13 10.50 3.17
CA LEU A 79 0.31 10.53 2.87
C LEU A 79 0.63 11.85 2.19
N THR A 80 1.48 12.67 2.80
CA THR A 80 1.92 13.94 2.23
C THR A 80 3.39 13.86 1.88
N PHE A 81 3.74 14.12 0.63
CA PHE A 81 5.12 14.16 0.16
C PHE A 81 5.58 15.60 0.03
N GLU A 82 6.73 15.92 0.62
CA GLU A 82 7.37 17.23 0.46
C GLU A 82 8.02 17.36 -0.92
N SER A 83 8.35 18.59 -1.30
CA SER A 83 9.01 18.87 -2.59
C SER A 83 10.30 18.06 -2.74
N GLY A 84 10.49 17.49 -3.93
CA GLY A 84 11.67 16.69 -4.24
C GLY A 84 11.59 15.22 -3.80
N ALA A 85 10.57 14.80 -3.06
CA ALA A 85 10.41 13.41 -2.62
C ALA A 85 10.22 12.43 -3.78
N ARG A 86 10.87 11.26 -3.71
CA ARG A 86 10.83 10.23 -4.75
C ARG A 86 10.52 8.88 -4.13
N GLY A 87 9.69 8.10 -4.81
CA GLY A 87 9.31 6.79 -4.29
C GLY A 87 8.20 6.09 -5.06
N ARG A 88 7.73 5.00 -4.46
CA ARG A 88 6.58 4.22 -4.93
C ARG A 88 5.65 3.94 -3.75
N LEU A 89 4.35 4.04 -4.00
CA LEU A 89 3.30 3.72 -3.04
C LEU A 89 2.53 2.51 -3.54
N LEU A 90 2.56 1.42 -2.78
CA LEU A 90 1.78 0.22 -3.01
C LEU A 90 0.58 0.22 -2.05
N LEU A 91 -0.62 0.13 -2.61
CA LEU A 91 -1.89 0.05 -1.89
C LEU A 91 -2.42 -1.38 -1.99
N ILE A 92 -2.68 -1.97 -0.83
CA ILE A 92 -3.06 -3.37 -0.70
C ILE A 92 -4.42 -3.45 -0.01
N PRO A 93 -5.49 -3.81 -0.74
CA PRO A 93 -6.78 -4.08 -0.11
C PRO A 93 -6.64 -5.22 0.89
N SER A 94 -7.16 -5.05 2.09
CA SER A 94 -6.95 -6.02 3.18
C SER A 94 -7.54 -7.38 2.88
N VAL A 95 -8.65 -7.43 2.15
CA VAL A 95 -9.25 -8.69 1.68
C VAL A 95 -8.29 -9.47 0.77
N ALA A 96 -7.48 -8.79 -0.05
CA ALA A 96 -6.47 -9.42 -0.89
C ALA A 96 -5.29 -9.91 -0.04
N LEU A 97 -4.85 -9.10 0.93
CA LEU A 97 -3.76 -9.45 1.85
C LEU A 97 -4.12 -10.65 2.74
N ILE A 98 -5.33 -10.67 3.29
CA ILE A 98 -5.83 -11.74 4.17
C ILE A 98 -6.03 -13.03 3.38
N GLY A 99 -6.51 -12.93 2.15
CA GLY A 99 -6.77 -14.05 1.25
C GLY A 99 -5.51 -14.73 0.73
N SER A 100 -4.36 -14.04 0.74
CA SER A 100 -3.09 -14.59 0.26
C SER A 100 -2.27 -15.30 1.34
N LEU A 101 -2.67 -15.20 2.61
CA LEU A 101 -1.93 -15.79 3.73
C LEU A 101 -2.38 -17.23 3.98
N SER A 102 -1.42 -18.13 4.14
CA SER A 102 -1.67 -19.55 4.45
C SER A 102 -2.52 -19.72 5.71
N LEU A 103 -3.43 -20.70 5.70
CA LEU A 103 -4.16 -21.10 6.91
C LEU A 103 -3.24 -21.93 7.81
N GLY A 104 -2.81 -21.37 8.94
CA GLY A 104 -1.96 -22.06 9.92
C GLY A 104 -1.26 -21.11 10.89
N PRO A 105 -0.50 -21.64 11.87
CA PRO A 105 0.15 -20.84 12.90
C PRO A 105 1.09 -19.76 12.34
N LEU A 106 1.81 -20.08 11.26
CA LEU A 106 2.68 -19.14 10.56
C LEU A 106 1.88 -18.02 9.89
N GLY A 107 0.77 -18.35 9.22
CA GLY A 107 -0.09 -17.34 8.60
C GLY A 107 -0.70 -16.40 9.64
N GLU A 108 -1.08 -16.92 10.80
CA GLU A 108 -1.58 -16.11 11.92
C GLU A 108 -0.49 -15.21 12.52
N GLN A 109 0.75 -15.70 12.56
CA GLN A 109 1.90 -14.87 12.95
C GLN A 109 2.14 -13.75 11.93
N ILE A 110 2.15 -14.07 10.64
CA ILE A 110 2.31 -13.07 9.57
C ILE A 110 1.18 -12.04 9.62
N ARG A 111 -0.07 -12.47 9.82
CA ARG A 111 -1.21 -11.56 10.00
C ARG A 111 -1.01 -10.60 11.16
N ARG A 112 -0.58 -11.11 12.32
CA ARG A 112 -0.30 -10.26 13.48
C ARG A 112 0.83 -9.27 13.22
N THR A 113 1.88 -9.69 12.53
CA THR A 113 2.99 -8.80 12.14
C THR A 113 2.52 -7.72 11.15
N LEU A 114 1.78 -8.10 10.11
CA LEU A 114 1.24 -7.15 9.12
C LEU A 114 0.13 -6.26 9.68
N GLY A 115 -0.50 -6.65 10.79
CA GLY A 115 -1.44 -5.82 11.53
C GLY A 115 -0.78 -4.69 12.33
N GLN A 116 0.56 -4.61 12.36
CA GLN A 116 1.30 -3.55 13.03
C GLN A 116 1.83 -2.54 12.02
N ASP A 117 1.94 -1.29 12.44
CA ASP A 117 2.70 -0.28 11.70
C ASP A 117 4.19 -0.51 11.88
N MET A 118 4.93 -0.50 10.78
CA MET A 118 6.36 -0.80 10.80
C MET A 118 7.12 0.18 9.89
N SER A 119 8.40 0.40 10.16
CA SER A 119 9.24 1.22 9.31
C SER A 119 10.64 0.64 9.27
N PHE A 120 11.12 0.34 8.08
CA PHE A 120 12.41 -0.30 7.87
C PHE A 120 13.36 0.62 7.12
N ALA A 121 14.66 0.45 7.37
CA ALA A 121 15.66 0.90 6.41
C ALA A 121 15.53 0.03 5.14
N PRO A 122 15.69 0.60 3.94
CA PRO A 122 15.70 -0.19 2.72
C PRO A 122 16.91 -1.10 2.76
N ASP A 123 16.64 -2.40 2.69
CA ASP A 123 17.65 -3.42 2.54
C ASP A 123 18.05 -3.47 1.05
N PRO A 124 19.31 -3.22 0.69
CA PRO A 124 19.77 -3.25 -0.70
C PRO A 124 19.63 -4.64 -1.32
N ASP A 125 19.62 -5.71 -0.52
CA ASP A 125 19.46 -7.09 -0.97
C ASP A 125 17.98 -7.54 -0.96
N ALA A 126 17.08 -6.70 -0.44
CA ALA A 126 15.66 -7.02 -0.44
C ALA A 126 15.09 -7.01 -1.86
N ARG A 127 14.45 -8.13 -2.22
CA ARG A 127 13.74 -8.31 -3.50
C ARG A 127 12.50 -7.44 -3.65
N ILE A 128 12.18 -6.58 -2.67
CA ILE A 128 10.95 -5.78 -2.66
C ILE A 128 10.88 -4.79 -3.82
N ILE A 129 12.02 -4.17 -4.18
CA ILE A 129 12.10 -3.23 -5.30
C ILE A 129 11.81 -3.92 -6.64
N PRO A 130 12.51 -5.02 -7.02
CA PRO A 130 12.21 -5.71 -8.26
C PRO A 130 10.82 -6.36 -8.29
N LEU A 131 10.28 -6.82 -7.14
CA LEU A 131 8.91 -7.35 -7.07
C LEU A 131 7.85 -6.29 -7.38
N ILE A 132 7.98 -5.08 -6.82
CA ILE A 132 7.05 -3.98 -7.10
C ILE A 132 7.17 -3.53 -8.56
N ALA A 133 8.40 -3.45 -9.09
CA ALA A 133 8.61 -3.13 -10.49
C ALA A 133 8.03 -4.19 -11.44
N GLY A 134 8.12 -5.47 -11.07
CA GLY A 134 7.48 -6.58 -11.79
C GLY A 134 5.96 -6.47 -11.79
N LEU A 135 5.35 -6.20 -10.63
CA LEU A 135 3.91 -5.97 -10.51
C LEU A 135 3.43 -4.78 -11.37
N GLU A 136 4.20 -3.70 -11.41
CA GLU A 136 3.93 -2.56 -12.31
C GLU A 136 4.00 -2.97 -13.79
N ALA A 137 5.03 -3.72 -14.18
CA ALA A 137 5.24 -4.16 -15.56
C ALA A 137 4.14 -5.11 -16.05
N GLU A 138 3.74 -6.09 -15.24
CA GLU A 138 2.66 -7.02 -15.58
C GLU A 138 1.32 -6.30 -15.73
N ARG A 139 1.05 -5.31 -14.88
CA ARG A 139 -0.15 -4.48 -15.02
C ARG A 139 -0.15 -3.63 -16.28
N MET A 140 1.01 -3.12 -16.70
CA MET A 140 1.13 -2.34 -17.93
C MET A 140 1.07 -3.20 -19.19
N GLY A 141 1.45 -4.48 -19.10
CA GLY A 141 1.44 -5.44 -20.22
C GLY A 141 0.11 -6.18 -20.45
N ALA A 142 -0.90 -5.98 -19.60
CA ALA A 142 -2.09 -6.82 -19.54
C ALA A 142 -3.14 -6.54 -20.65
N GLU A 143 -3.05 -7.27 -21.76
CA GLU A 143 -4.23 -7.71 -22.52
C GLU A 143 -5.14 -8.61 -21.65
N ALA A 144 -6.41 -8.77 -22.04
CA ALA A 144 -7.44 -9.44 -21.25
C ALA A 144 -7.07 -10.90 -20.89
N GLY A 145 -6.68 -11.14 -19.62
CA GLY A 145 -6.41 -12.49 -19.08
C GLY A 145 -5.71 -12.59 -17.72
N VAL A 146 -5.47 -11.47 -17.02
CA VAL A 146 -4.51 -11.36 -15.90
C VAL A 146 -5.00 -11.84 -14.52
N GLU A 147 -6.18 -12.46 -14.43
CA GLU A 147 -6.70 -12.92 -13.12
C GLU A 147 -5.93 -14.12 -12.52
N VAL A 148 -5.03 -14.77 -13.26
CA VAL A 148 -4.27 -15.95 -12.79
C VAL A 148 -2.86 -15.61 -12.31
N ALA A 149 -2.26 -14.50 -12.76
CA ALA A 149 -0.85 -14.16 -12.47
C ALA A 149 -0.64 -13.41 -11.14
N GLU A 150 -1.59 -12.56 -10.72
CA GLU A 150 -1.48 -11.78 -9.47
C GLU A 150 -1.33 -12.67 -8.21
N TRP A 151 -1.82 -13.91 -8.26
CA TRP A 151 -1.70 -14.87 -7.16
C TRP A 151 -0.26 -15.38 -6.94
N HIS A 152 0.59 -15.40 -7.97
CA HIS A 152 1.95 -15.95 -7.86
C HIS A 152 2.95 -15.00 -7.20
N TYR A 153 2.61 -13.72 -7.01
CA TYR A 153 3.47 -12.76 -6.32
C TYR A 153 3.31 -12.81 -4.79
N LEU A 154 2.34 -13.58 -4.29
CA LEU A 154 2.04 -13.70 -2.86
C LEU A 154 2.34 -15.11 -2.32
N PHE A 155 2.94 -16.00 -3.11
CA PHE A 155 3.39 -17.35 -2.73
C PHE A 155 4.86 -17.58 -3.06
#